data_AF-X1CJG6-F1
#
_entry.id   AF-X1CJG6-F1
#
_cell.length_a   1.000
_cell.length_b   1.000
_cell.length_c   1.000
_cell.angle_alpha   90.00
_cell.angle_beta   90.00
_cell.angle_gamma   90.00
#
_symmetry.space_group_name_H-M   'P 1'
#
loop_
_entity.id
_entity.type
_entity.pdbx_description
1 polymer ?
#
loop_
_entity_poly.entity_id
_entity_poly.type
_entity_poly.pdbx_seq_one_letter_code
_entity_poly.pdbx_strand_id
1 'polypeptide(L)'
;FVPPNEGEIIWGFGPALQAPTHTNDDLGVDKWAAGPALIVGVQPGNWSIFGLFDNVWSFAGSDSEDVNLFNFQYQAVRLFPRDWFFITNWTVEADWEAPSTDRWTVPVGGGFGRQFKFLGKQFQAYGQIGYNAVRPDDDAATWRAIAALTWVL
;
A
#
# COMPACT_ATOMS: atom_id res chain seq x y z
N PHE A 1 -3.88 -10.42 -17.10
CA PHE A 1 -3.49 -11.18 -15.90
C PHE A 1 -4.16 -12.54 -15.98
N VAL A 2 -3.38 -13.61 -16.09
CA VAL A 2 -3.91 -14.98 -16.02
C VAL A 2 -4.22 -15.24 -14.54
N PRO A 3 -5.45 -15.56 -14.16
CA PRO A 3 -5.71 -15.99 -12.78
C PRO A 3 -4.90 -17.29 -12.57
N PRO A 4 -4.04 -17.37 -11.55
CA PRO A 4 -3.46 -18.64 -11.15
C PRO A 4 -4.59 -19.66 -10.85
N ASN A 5 -4.29 -20.95 -10.95
CA ASN A 5 -5.24 -21.95 -10.45
C ASN A 5 -5.57 -21.64 -8.98
N GLU A 6 -6.77 -21.97 -8.50
CA GLU A 6 -7.20 -21.65 -7.14
C GLU A 6 -6.12 -21.98 -6.10
N GLY A 7 -5.67 -20.97 -5.35
CA GLY A 7 -4.68 -21.12 -4.29
C GLY A 7 -3.21 -21.24 -4.70
N GLU A 8 -2.85 -21.16 -5.99
CA GLU A 8 -1.44 -21.08 -6.38
C GLU A 8 -0.84 -19.72 -6.00
N ILE A 9 0.39 -19.77 -5.48
CA ILE A 9 1.16 -18.57 -5.16
C ILE A 9 1.72 -17.97 -6.45
N ILE A 10 1.40 -16.71 -6.71
CA ILE A 10 2.05 -15.89 -7.72
C ILE A 10 3.06 -14.98 -7.06
N TRP A 11 4.19 -14.78 -7.70
CA TRP A 11 5.24 -13.90 -7.20
C TRP A 11 5.99 -13.25 -8.36
N GLY A 12 6.66 -12.15 -8.07
CA GLY A 12 7.52 -11.45 -9.02
C GLY A 12 8.57 -10.65 -8.27
N PHE A 13 9.75 -10.52 -8.88
CA PHE A 13 10.86 -9.76 -8.33
C PHE A 13 11.35 -8.77 -9.38
N GLY A 14 11.68 -7.55 -8.99
CA GLY A 14 12.11 -6.50 -9.90
C GLY A 14 12.73 -5.31 -9.19
N PRO A 15 13.13 -4.26 -9.94
CA PRO A 15 13.65 -3.03 -9.35
C PRO A 15 12.51 -2.09 -8.92
N ALA A 16 12.77 -1.30 -7.88
CA ALA A 16 12.08 -0.07 -7.54
C ALA A 16 13.01 1.12 -7.82
N LEU A 17 12.45 2.22 -8.29
CA LEU A 17 13.16 3.45 -8.64
C LEU A 17 12.35 4.67 -8.17
N GLN A 18 13.03 5.59 -7.49
CA GLN A 18 12.53 6.90 -7.13
C GLN A 18 13.38 7.96 -7.82
N ALA A 19 12.70 8.90 -8.46
CA ALA A 19 13.31 10.00 -9.20
C ALA A 19 13.00 11.34 -8.51
N PRO A 20 13.98 12.24 -8.32
CA PRO A 20 13.75 13.57 -7.77
C PRO A 20 13.16 14.48 -8.85
N THR A 21 11.84 14.48 -8.98
CA THR A 21 11.12 15.30 -9.97
C THR A 21 10.37 16.48 -9.33
N HIS A 22 10.63 16.77 -8.06
CA HIS A 22 9.99 17.91 -7.39
C HIS A 22 10.55 19.23 -7.94
N THR A 23 9.72 20.26 -7.99
CA THR A 23 10.12 21.61 -8.44
C THR A 23 10.34 22.59 -7.29
N ASN A 24 10.03 22.16 -6.06
CA ASN A 24 10.24 22.91 -4.83
C ASN A 24 10.92 21.97 -3.84
N ASP A 25 12.05 22.42 -3.31
CA ASP A 25 12.93 21.68 -2.38
C ASP A 25 12.19 21.30 -1.08
N ASP A 26 11.11 22.01 -0.71
CA ASP A 26 10.27 21.65 0.44
C ASP A 26 9.49 20.32 0.25
N LEU A 27 9.42 19.78 -0.98
CA LEU A 27 8.56 18.64 -1.33
C LEU A 27 9.32 17.31 -1.36
N GLY A 28 10.64 17.30 -1.19
CA GLY A 28 11.41 16.07 -1.17
C GLY A 28 12.91 16.29 -1.23
N VAL A 29 13.64 15.18 -1.20
CA VAL A 29 15.10 15.15 -1.24
C VAL A 29 15.58 15.03 -2.69
N ASP A 30 16.62 15.79 -3.05
CA ASP A 30 17.18 15.89 -4.40
C ASP A 30 18.08 14.67 -4.75
N LYS A 31 17.52 13.46 -4.56
CA LYS A 31 18.20 12.17 -4.73
C LYS A 31 17.45 11.21 -5.64
N TRP A 32 18.20 10.55 -6.50
CA TRP A 32 17.81 9.29 -7.12
C TRP A 32 18.00 8.16 -6.12
N ALA A 33 16.98 7.32 -5.95
CA ALA A 33 17.05 6.14 -5.12
C ALA A 33 16.54 4.90 -5.87
N ALA A 34 17.13 3.74 -5.58
CA ALA A 34 16.74 2.48 -6.21
C ALA A 34 16.97 1.30 -5.27
N GLY A 35 16.29 0.19 -5.55
CA GLY A 35 16.51 -1.06 -4.83
C GLY A 35 15.59 -2.19 -5.30
N PRO A 36 15.56 -3.32 -4.59
CA PRO A 36 14.74 -4.46 -4.96
C PRO A 36 13.29 -4.27 -4.56
N ALA A 37 12.40 -4.92 -5.31
CA ALA A 37 10.99 -5.08 -5.02
C ALA A 37 10.56 -6.54 -5.20
N LEU A 38 9.67 -7.01 -4.34
CA LEU A 38 9.06 -8.33 -4.38
C LEU A 38 7.54 -8.19 -4.27
N ILE A 39 6.82 -8.76 -5.22
CA ILE A 39 5.37 -8.94 -5.12
C ILE A 39 5.06 -10.42 -4.89
N VAL A 40 4.08 -10.68 -4.02
CA VAL A 40 3.52 -12.01 -3.78
C VAL A 40 2.01 -11.90 -3.71
N GLY A 41 1.30 -12.92 -4.18
CA GLY A 41 -0.14 -12.99 -4.09
C GLY A 41 -0.67 -14.41 -4.14
N VAL A 42 -1.86 -14.60 -3.61
CA VAL A 42 -2.58 -15.87 -3.61
C VAL A 42 -4.08 -15.61 -3.59
N GLN A 43 -4.85 -16.47 -4.25
CA GLN A 43 -6.30 -16.35 -4.34
C GLN A 43 -7.00 -17.68 -3.97
N PRO A 44 -7.04 -18.05 -2.67
CA PRO A 44 -7.69 -19.28 -2.24
C PRO A 44 -9.19 -19.06 -2.01
N GLY A 45 -10.04 -19.78 -2.75
CA GLY A 45 -11.49 -19.68 -2.65
C GLY A 45 -11.98 -18.24 -2.82
N ASN A 46 -12.62 -17.67 -1.78
CA ASN A 46 -13.18 -16.32 -1.83
C ASN A 46 -12.21 -15.22 -1.36
N TRP A 47 -10.93 -15.52 -1.20
CA TRP A 47 -9.91 -14.55 -0.79
C TRP A 47 -9.05 -14.12 -1.97
N SER A 48 -8.67 -12.85 -1.97
CA SER A 48 -7.56 -12.32 -2.77
C SER A 48 -6.60 -11.61 -1.83
N ILE A 49 -5.35 -12.10 -1.75
CA ILE A 49 -4.33 -11.59 -0.83
C ILE A 49 -3.10 -11.24 -1.65
N PHE A 50 -2.57 -10.04 -1.45
CA PHE A 50 -1.35 -9.58 -2.10
C PHE A 50 -0.46 -8.79 -1.13
N GLY A 51 0.84 -8.87 -1.36
CA GLY A 51 1.85 -8.06 -0.70
C GLY A 51 2.88 -7.56 -1.72
N LEU A 52 3.29 -6.30 -1.62
CA LEU A 52 4.41 -5.71 -2.34
C LEU A 52 5.38 -5.14 -1.31
N PHE A 53 6.63 -5.56 -1.41
CA PHE A 53 7.73 -5.14 -0.56
C PHE A 53 8.76 -4.45 -1.42
N ASP A 54 9.31 -3.34 -0.97
CA ASP A 54 10.48 -2.71 -1.57
C ASP A 54 11.34 -2.04 -0.51
N ASN A 55 12.62 -1.89 -0.82
CA ASN A 55 13.50 -0.98 -0.09
C ASN A 55 14.33 -0.22 -1.12
N VAL A 56 14.41 1.10 -1.01
CA VAL A 56 15.20 1.94 -1.90
C VAL A 56 16.28 2.68 -1.12
N TRP A 57 17.45 2.84 -1.74
CA TRP A 57 18.55 3.65 -1.20
C TRP A 57 18.95 4.74 -2.19
N SER A 58 19.29 5.92 -1.70
CA SER A 58 19.92 6.98 -2.48
C SER A 58 21.23 6.46 -3.10
N PHE A 59 21.48 6.82 -4.36
CA PHE A 59 22.73 6.47 -5.04
C PHE A 59 23.32 7.63 -5.87
N ALA A 60 22.52 8.65 -6.19
CA ALA A 60 22.96 9.84 -6.90
C ALA A 60 22.08 11.04 -6.54
N GLY A 61 22.58 12.25 -6.76
CA GLY A 61 21.85 13.50 -6.50
C GLY A 61 22.69 14.51 -5.74
N SER A 62 22.22 15.76 -5.70
CA SER A 62 22.95 16.91 -5.16
C SER A 62 22.77 17.11 -3.66
N ASP A 63 21.70 16.56 -3.09
CA ASP A 63 21.36 16.81 -1.69
C ASP A 63 22.34 16.14 -0.71
N SER A 64 22.38 16.61 0.53
CA SER A 64 23.25 16.01 1.56
C SER A 64 22.59 14.85 2.29
N GLU A 65 21.27 14.87 2.35
CA GLU A 65 20.39 13.92 3.00
C GLU A 65 20.33 12.63 2.17
N ASP A 66 20.42 11.49 2.84
CA ASP A 66 20.27 10.18 2.21
C ASP A 66 18.82 9.70 2.25
N VAL A 67 18.47 8.85 1.30
CA VAL A 67 17.17 8.19 1.23
C VAL A 67 17.39 6.73 1.55
N ASN A 68 16.67 6.20 2.53
CA ASN A 68 16.66 4.78 2.83
C ASN A 68 15.28 4.40 3.35
N LEU A 69 14.42 3.98 2.42
CA LEU A 69 12.99 3.79 2.68
C LEU A 69 12.59 2.35 2.41
N PHE A 70 11.96 1.73 3.40
CA PHE A 70 11.28 0.45 3.29
C PHE A 70 9.78 0.65 3.13
N ASN A 71 9.16 -0.07 2.20
CA ASN A 71 7.71 -0.13 2.05
C ASN A 71 7.23 -1.59 2.03
N PHE A 72 6.13 -1.84 2.74
CA PHE A 72 5.36 -3.06 2.63
C PHE A 72 3.88 -2.74 2.49
N GLN A 73 3.40 -2.78 1.24
CA GLN A 73 1.99 -2.65 0.90
C GLN A 73 1.33 -4.02 0.97
N TYR A 74 0.32 -4.17 1.82
CA TYR A 74 -0.47 -5.40 1.88
C TYR A 74 -1.93 -5.11 1.58
N GLN A 75 -2.58 -6.06 0.89
CA GLN A 75 -4.02 -6.04 0.70
C GLN A 75 -4.62 -7.43 0.87
N ALA A 76 -5.80 -7.49 1.46
CA ALA A 76 -6.63 -8.68 1.48
C ALA A 76 -8.09 -8.30 1.26
N VAL A 77 -8.74 -9.00 0.33
CA VAL A 77 -10.17 -8.90 0.06
C VAL A 77 -10.80 -10.27 0.26
N ARG A 78 -11.93 -10.32 0.97
CA ARG A 78 -12.75 -11.52 1.07
C ARG A 78 -14.14 -11.26 0.54
N LEU A 79 -14.57 -12.07 -0.42
CA LEU A 79 -15.93 -12.03 -0.95
C LEU A 79 -16.89 -12.86 -0.08
N PHE A 80 -18.03 -12.26 0.21
CA PHE A 80 -19.16 -12.87 0.91
C PHE A 80 -20.38 -12.98 -0.01
N PRO A 81 -21.37 -13.80 0.33
CA PRO A 81 -22.63 -13.86 -0.41
C PRO A 81 -23.32 -12.49 -0.51
N ARG A 82 -24.14 -12.31 -1.56
CA ARG A 82 -24.88 -11.07 -1.85
C ARG A 82 -23.97 -9.86 -2.10
N ASP A 83 -22.81 -10.13 -2.69
CA ASP A 83 -21.86 -9.15 -3.20
C ASP A 83 -21.22 -8.26 -2.12
N TRP A 84 -21.24 -8.71 -0.87
CA TRP A 84 -20.52 -8.07 0.22
C TRP A 84 -19.05 -8.49 0.19
N PHE A 85 -18.18 -7.61 0.67
CA PHE A 85 -16.78 -7.93 0.84
C PHE A 85 -16.19 -7.26 2.06
N PHE A 86 -15.18 -7.91 2.62
CA PHE A 86 -14.22 -7.31 3.54
C PHE A 86 -13.00 -6.85 2.74
N ILE A 87 -12.41 -5.73 3.12
CA ILE A 87 -11.18 -5.20 2.54
C ILE A 87 -10.26 -4.67 3.64
N THR A 88 -8.97 -4.92 3.49
CA THR A 88 -7.89 -4.24 4.21
C THR A 88 -6.78 -3.96 3.21
N ASN A 89 -6.29 -2.73 3.15
CA ASN A 89 -5.20 -2.35 2.26
C ASN A 89 -4.39 -1.20 2.86
N TRP A 90 -3.23 -1.51 3.43
CA TRP A 90 -2.40 -0.53 4.12
C TRP A 90 -0.92 -0.72 3.77
N THR A 91 -0.14 0.32 4.02
CA THR A 91 1.31 0.35 3.77
C THR A 91 2.03 0.47 5.11
N VAL A 92 2.84 -0.52 5.45
CA VAL A 92 3.84 -0.39 6.52
C VAL A 92 5.07 0.26 5.92
N GLU A 93 5.60 1.26 6.60
CA GLU A 93 6.72 2.07 6.11
C GLU A 93 7.81 2.13 7.17
N ALA A 94 9.06 2.16 6.72
CA ALA A 94 10.19 2.49 7.57
C ALA A 94 11.15 3.48 6.89
N ASP A 95 11.49 4.56 7.61
CA ASP A 95 12.59 5.45 7.25
C ASP A 95 13.81 5.11 8.10
N TRP A 96 14.81 4.50 7.49
CA TRP A 96 16.00 4.05 8.19
C TRP A 96 16.92 5.20 8.60
N GLU A 97 16.81 6.36 7.94
CA GLU A 97 17.58 7.57 8.28
C GLU A 97 16.93 8.32 9.46
N ALA A 98 15.66 8.04 9.77
CA ALA A 98 14.99 8.60 10.92
C ALA A 98 15.50 8.02 12.27
N PRO A 99 15.37 8.80 13.37
CA PRO A 99 15.60 8.30 14.73
C PRO A 99 14.79 7.04 15.01
N SER A 100 15.30 6.17 15.89
CA SER A 100 14.65 4.88 16.17
C SER A 100 13.22 4.99 16.70
N THR A 101 12.86 6.13 17.31
CA THR A 101 11.52 6.45 17.81
C THR A 101 10.52 6.75 16.69
N ASP A 102 11.00 7.30 15.58
CA ASP A 102 10.18 7.80 14.47
C ASP A 102 10.33 6.97 13.20
N ARG A 103 11.09 5.88 13.26
CA ARG A 103 11.44 5.05 12.11
C ARG A 103 10.24 4.40 11.43
N TRP A 104 9.23 3.99 12.17
CA TRP A 104 8.21 3.06 11.68
C TRP A 104 6.81 3.67 11.66
N THR A 105 6.10 3.45 10.57
CA THR A 105 4.65 3.64 10.50
C THR A 105 3.98 2.30 10.22
N VAL A 106 3.18 1.81 11.17
CA VAL A 106 2.52 0.50 11.09
C VAL A 106 1.00 0.69 11.20
N PRO A 107 0.31 0.94 10.09
CA PRO A 107 -1.15 0.95 10.06
C PRO A 107 -1.72 -0.45 10.20
N VAL A 108 -2.85 -0.54 10.88
CA VAL A 108 -3.74 -1.69 10.90
C VAL A 108 -5.17 -1.22 10.73
N GLY A 109 -5.97 -1.97 9.99
CA GLY A 109 -7.35 -1.57 9.77
C GLY A 109 -8.03 -2.38 8.68
N GLY A 110 -9.22 -1.94 8.32
CA GLY A 110 -9.98 -2.50 7.21
C GLY A 110 -11.42 -2.04 7.28
N GLY A 111 -12.27 -2.71 6.51
CA GLY A 111 -13.68 -2.44 6.55
C GLY A 111 -14.46 -3.26 5.55
N PHE A 112 -15.67 -2.81 5.27
CA PHE A 112 -16.65 -3.57 4.52
C PHE A 112 -17.26 -2.72 3.42
N GLY A 113 -17.66 -3.41 2.37
CA GLY A 113 -18.39 -2.80 1.29
C GLY A 113 -19.27 -3.80 0.57
N ARG A 114 -19.95 -3.27 -0.44
CA ARG A 114 -20.84 -4.04 -1.28
C ARG A 114 -20.71 -3.61 -2.73
N GLN A 115 -20.72 -4.58 -3.62
CA GLN A 115 -20.90 -4.36 -5.04
C GLN A 115 -22.39 -4.42 -5.39
N PHE A 116 -22.84 -3.54 -6.29
CA PHE A 116 -24.24 -3.49 -6.70
C PHE A 116 -24.39 -2.90 -8.09
N LYS A 117 -25.50 -3.22 -8.75
CA LYS A 117 -25.87 -2.62 -10.02
C LYS A 117 -26.82 -1.46 -9.79
N PHE A 118 -26.56 -0.34 -10.46
CA PHE A 118 -27.44 0.82 -10.48
C PHE A 118 -27.47 1.40 -11.91
N LEU A 119 -28.65 1.62 -12.47
CA LEU A 119 -28.84 2.13 -13.83
C LEU A 119 -28.03 1.38 -14.90
N GLY A 120 -27.99 0.05 -14.80
CA GLY A 120 -27.26 -0.82 -15.75
C GLY A 120 -25.72 -0.80 -15.60
N LYS A 121 -25.17 -0.03 -14.66
CA LYS A 121 -23.72 0.02 -14.38
C LYS A 121 -23.38 -0.69 -13.07
N GLN A 122 -22.18 -1.26 -13.01
CA GLN A 122 -21.66 -1.91 -11.80
C GLN A 122 -20.97 -0.87 -10.91
N PHE A 123 -21.28 -0.88 -9.61
CA PHE A 123 -20.68 -0.01 -8.61
C PHE A 123 -20.14 -0.83 -7.45
N GLN A 124 -19.19 -0.23 -6.73
CA GLN A 124 -18.67 -0.72 -5.46
C GLN A 124 -18.68 0.44 -4.46
N ALA A 125 -19.27 0.24 -3.29
CA ALA A 125 -19.19 1.19 -2.19
C ALA A 125 -18.60 0.53 -0.96
N TYR A 126 -17.73 1.22 -0.22
CA TYR A 126 -17.16 0.70 1.01
C TYR A 126 -16.76 1.80 1.99
N GLY A 127 -16.66 1.41 3.26
CA GLY A 127 -16.04 2.19 4.32
C GLY A 127 -14.91 1.39 4.97
N GLN A 128 -13.82 2.06 5.36
CA GLN A 128 -12.73 1.48 6.14
C GLN A 128 -12.32 2.40 7.29
N ILE A 129 -11.82 1.81 8.37
CA ILE A 129 -11.16 2.50 9.46
C ILE A 129 -9.79 1.86 9.66
N GLY A 130 -8.78 2.69 9.91
CA GLY A 130 -7.44 2.24 10.28
C GLY A 130 -6.83 3.08 11.38
N TYR A 131 -5.84 2.49 12.02
CA TYR A 131 -5.11 3.00 13.16
C TYR A 131 -3.62 2.75 12.96
N ASN A 132 -2.79 3.77 13.17
CA ASN A 132 -1.35 3.59 13.20
C ASN A 132 -0.93 3.09 14.58
N ALA A 133 -0.65 1.78 14.68
CA ALA A 133 -0.24 1.11 15.91
C ALA A 133 1.18 1.50 16.35
N VAL A 134 2.04 1.78 15.37
CA VAL A 134 3.33 2.43 15.53
C VAL A 134 3.36 3.59 14.55
N ARG A 135 3.92 4.72 14.95
CA ARG A 135 4.08 5.89 14.10
C ARG A 135 5.13 6.85 14.67
N PRO A 136 5.67 7.76 13.83
CA PRO A 136 6.34 8.97 14.30
C PRO A 136 5.45 9.79 15.23
N ASP A 137 6.07 10.47 16.18
CA ASP A 137 5.34 11.24 17.19
C ASP A 137 4.59 12.45 16.57
N ASP A 138 5.23 13.15 15.63
CA ASP A 138 4.74 14.43 15.11
C ASP A 138 4.17 14.39 13.67
N ASP A 139 4.45 13.33 12.91
CA ASP A 139 4.31 13.38 11.44
C ASP A 139 3.34 12.34 10.85
N ALA A 140 2.55 11.67 11.69
CA ALA A 140 1.61 10.65 11.25
C ALA A 140 0.25 10.70 11.97
N ALA A 141 -0.81 10.61 11.19
CA ALA A 141 -2.17 10.56 11.72
C ALA A 141 -2.37 9.34 12.64
N THR A 142 -3.15 9.50 13.72
CA THR A 142 -3.50 8.36 14.59
C THR A 142 -4.50 7.42 13.94
N TRP A 143 -5.53 8.00 13.33
CA TRP A 143 -6.64 7.28 12.74
C TRP A 143 -6.86 7.75 11.31
N ARG A 144 -7.33 6.84 10.46
CA ARG A 144 -7.80 7.12 9.11
C ARG A 144 -9.18 6.52 8.92
N ALA A 145 -10.06 7.28 8.27
CA ALA A 145 -11.35 6.81 7.80
C ALA A 145 -11.43 7.00 6.28
N ILE A 146 -11.90 5.98 5.58
CA ILE A 146 -12.06 5.99 4.13
C ILE A 146 -13.52 5.68 3.82
N ALA A 147 -14.13 6.47 2.96
CA ALA A 147 -15.40 6.15 2.32
C ALA A 147 -15.23 6.32 0.81
N ALA A 148 -15.66 5.33 0.04
CA ALA A 148 -15.46 5.32 -1.41
C ALA A 148 -16.70 4.79 -2.12
N LEU A 149 -16.97 5.38 -3.29
CA LEU A 149 -17.91 4.91 -4.29
C LEU A 149 -17.19 4.87 -5.64
N THR A 150 -17.08 3.69 -6.22
CA THR A 150 -16.34 3.47 -7.46
C THR A 150 -17.27 2.86 -8.50
N TRP A 151 -17.25 3.41 -9.71
CA TRP A 151 -17.82 2.77 -10.89
C TRP A 151 -16.83 1.74 -11.43
N VAL A 152 -17.31 0.51 -11.64
CA VAL A 152 -16.50 -0.59 -12.18
C VAL A 152 -16.83 -0.74 -13.67
N LEU A 153 -15.77 -0.66 -14.50
CA LEU A 153 -15.82 -0.80 -15.96
C LEU A 153 -16.06 -2.25 -16.40
#